data_AF-A0AAW6YNK9-F1
#
_entry.id   AF-A0AAW6YNK9-F1
#
_cell.length_a   1.000
_cell.length_b   1.000
_cell.length_c   1.000
_cell.angle_alpha   90.00
_cell.angle_beta   90.00
_cell.angle_gamma   90.00
#
_symmetry.space_group_name_H-M   'P 1'
#
loop_
_entity.id
_entity.type
_entity.pdbx_description
1 polymer ?
#
loop_
_entity_poly.entity_id
_entity_poly.type
_entity_poly.pdbx_seq_one_letter_code
_entity_poly.pdbx_strand_id
1 'polypeptide(L)'
;PVNGHEDGRDDNGSEGKPATEQTRVDDSKVNPVDQNDDQQSTGITIVNPDDETKVSAKDEDGKDVPVEVVTDGRFGDVKVTPGTDVDGPITITIEDPELPEGKQEVTVPVIGH
;
A
#
# COMPACT_ATOMS: atom_id res chain seq x y z
N PRO A 1 1.22 -29.54 0.05
CA PRO A 1 0.31 -29.00 1.08
C PRO A 1 0.61 -27.52 1.30
N VAL A 2 -0.35 -26.65 0.96
CA VAL A 2 -0.31 -25.29 1.52
C VAL A 2 -0.47 -25.46 3.03
N ASN A 3 0.58 -25.12 3.75
CA ASN A 3 0.70 -25.31 5.18
C ASN A 3 0.00 -24.12 5.86
N GLY A 4 -1.12 -24.36 6.55
CA GLY A 4 -1.71 -23.35 7.44
C GLY A 4 -3.20 -23.00 7.28
N HIS A 5 -4.06 -23.86 6.73
CA HIS A 5 -5.51 -23.67 6.89
C HIS A 5 -6.17 -24.97 7.37
N GLU A 6 -6.64 -24.98 8.62
CA GLU A 6 -7.64 -25.93 9.09
C GLU A 6 -9.03 -25.41 8.70
N ASP A 7 -9.71 -26.14 7.80
CA ASP A 7 -11.11 -25.90 7.48
C ASP A 7 -12.00 -26.10 8.72
N GLY A 8 -12.73 -25.06 9.12
CA GLY A 8 -13.93 -25.21 9.94
C GLY A 8 -13.80 -25.08 11.47
N ARG A 9 -12.81 -24.35 12.00
CA ARG A 9 -12.86 -23.88 13.41
C ARG A 9 -12.55 -22.40 13.51
N ASP A 10 -13.56 -21.61 13.84
CA ASP A 10 -13.41 -20.22 14.26
C ASP A 10 -13.89 -20.13 15.72
N ASP A 11 -13.01 -20.52 16.64
CA ASP A 11 -13.25 -20.63 18.09
C ASP A 11 -12.50 -19.54 18.88
N ASN A 12 -12.28 -18.34 18.31
CA ASN A 12 -11.76 -17.22 19.09
C ASN A 12 -12.51 -15.92 18.79
N GLY A 13 -13.54 -15.64 19.60
CA GLY A 13 -14.34 -14.43 19.56
C GLY A 13 -13.53 -13.15 19.71
N SER A 14 -13.04 -12.64 18.59
CA SER A 14 -12.62 -11.25 18.42
C SER A 14 -13.60 -10.64 17.43
N GLU A 15 -14.20 -9.50 17.75
CA GLU A 15 -15.08 -8.71 16.87
C GLU A 15 -14.31 -8.08 15.68
N GLY A 16 -13.30 -8.77 15.14
CA GLY A 16 -12.47 -8.35 14.02
C GLY A 16 -12.94 -8.93 12.69
N LYS A 17 -12.51 -8.30 11.58
CA LYS A 17 -12.67 -8.83 10.21
C LYS A 17 -12.31 -10.32 10.20
N PRO A 18 -13.10 -11.19 9.54
CA PRO A 18 -12.76 -12.61 9.44
C PRO A 18 -11.37 -12.75 8.85
N ALA A 19 -10.58 -13.76 9.24
CA ALA A 19 -9.19 -13.93 8.76
C ALA A 19 -9.08 -14.01 7.22
N THR A 20 -10.18 -14.32 6.52
CA THR A 20 -10.31 -14.23 5.06
C THR A 20 -10.22 -12.80 4.51
N GLU A 21 -10.49 -11.80 5.35
CA GLU A 21 -10.52 -10.36 5.04
C GLU A 21 -9.31 -9.58 5.57
N GLN A 22 -8.22 -10.26 5.96
CA GLN A 22 -6.95 -9.61 6.30
C GLN A 22 -6.48 -8.61 5.24
N THR A 23 -5.90 -7.50 5.71
CA THR A 23 -5.25 -6.48 4.88
C THR A 23 -4.12 -7.09 4.05
N ARG A 24 -4.08 -6.73 2.77
CA ARG A 24 -3.04 -7.18 1.82
C ARG A 24 -2.64 -6.05 0.88
N VAL A 25 -1.41 -6.09 0.39
CA VAL A 25 -0.92 -5.18 -0.64
C VAL A 25 -0.75 -5.97 -1.94
N ASP A 26 -1.30 -5.45 -3.04
CA ASP A 26 -1.02 -5.89 -4.40
C ASP A 26 -0.17 -4.84 -5.11
N ASP A 27 1.12 -5.16 -5.27
CA ASP A 27 2.13 -4.39 -6.00
C ASP A 27 2.46 -5.01 -7.38
N SER A 28 1.65 -5.97 -7.84
CA SER A 28 1.85 -6.68 -9.10
C SER A 28 1.82 -5.77 -10.35
N LYS A 29 1.28 -4.55 -10.22
CA LYS A 29 1.04 -3.59 -11.32
C LYS A 29 1.54 -2.19 -11.01
N VAL A 30 2.70 -2.07 -10.34
CA VAL A 30 3.32 -0.77 -10.10
C VAL A 30 3.51 -0.01 -11.42
N ASN A 31 2.92 1.18 -11.50
CA ASN A 31 3.04 2.12 -12.60
C ASN A 31 4.08 3.18 -12.25
N PRO A 32 4.95 3.56 -13.20
CA PRO A 32 5.82 4.71 -13.03
C PRO A 32 4.99 6.01 -12.95
N VAL A 33 5.53 7.01 -12.25
CA VAL A 33 4.90 8.33 -12.08
C VAL A 33 5.76 9.45 -12.66
N ASP A 34 5.14 10.56 -13.00
CA ASP A 34 5.78 11.78 -13.49
C ASP A 34 5.98 12.80 -12.35
N GLN A 35 7.07 13.56 -12.41
CA GLN A 35 7.41 14.66 -11.50
C GLN A 35 6.74 15.98 -11.94
N ASN A 36 5.41 16.07 -11.81
CA ASN A 36 4.62 17.16 -12.40
C ASN A 36 3.61 17.83 -11.45
N ASP A 37 3.69 17.56 -10.14
CA ASP A 37 2.76 18.04 -9.12
C ASP A 37 1.29 17.56 -9.31
N ASP A 38 1.03 16.66 -10.26
CA ASP A 38 -0.29 16.06 -10.45
C ASP A 38 -0.41 14.75 -9.65
N GLN A 39 -1.61 14.50 -9.13
CA GLN A 39 -1.93 13.24 -8.46
C GLN A 39 -1.98 12.09 -9.47
N GLN A 40 -1.27 11.00 -9.17
CA GLN A 40 -1.12 9.85 -10.06
C GLN A 40 -1.29 8.54 -9.30
N SER A 41 -1.95 7.57 -9.92
CA SER A 41 -2.04 6.22 -9.36
C SER A 41 -0.72 5.50 -9.55
N THR A 42 -0.21 4.95 -8.45
CA THR A 42 0.99 4.11 -8.45
C THR A 42 0.71 2.70 -8.97
N GLY A 43 -0.56 2.33 -9.17
CA GLY A 43 -0.97 0.95 -9.47
C GLY A 43 -0.90 0.00 -8.28
N ILE A 44 -0.43 0.46 -7.10
CA ILE A 44 -0.45 -0.30 -5.85
C ILE A 44 -1.88 -0.27 -5.29
N THR A 45 -2.42 -1.45 -5.01
CA THR A 45 -3.76 -1.61 -4.43
C THR A 45 -3.68 -2.24 -3.04
N ILE A 46 -4.31 -1.63 -2.05
CA ILE A 46 -4.51 -2.21 -0.72
C ILE A 46 -5.85 -2.93 -0.71
N VAL A 47 -5.87 -4.19 -0.30
CA VAL A 47 -7.08 -5.00 -0.17
C VAL A 47 -7.49 -5.04 1.29
N ASN A 48 -8.77 -4.77 1.55
CA ASN A 48 -9.40 -4.64 2.85
C ASN A 48 -8.69 -3.66 3.81
N PRO A 49 -8.33 -2.42 3.41
CA PRO A 49 -7.76 -1.46 4.36
C PRO A 49 -8.72 -1.18 5.53
N ASP A 50 -8.18 -0.76 6.66
CA ASP A 50 -8.93 -0.21 7.80
C ASP A 50 -8.19 0.96 8.46
N ASP A 51 -8.69 1.37 9.64
CA ASP A 51 -8.16 2.50 10.40
C ASP A 51 -6.73 2.28 10.91
N GLU A 52 -6.24 1.03 10.96
CA GLU A 52 -4.85 0.72 11.33
C GLU A 52 -3.90 0.80 10.12
N THR A 53 -4.44 0.70 8.90
CA THR A 53 -3.66 0.84 7.67
C THR A 53 -3.16 2.28 7.50
N LYS A 54 -1.83 2.46 7.50
CA LYS A 54 -1.17 3.75 7.26
C LYS A 54 -0.31 3.67 6.02
N VAL A 55 -0.32 4.74 5.22
CA VAL A 55 0.50 4.85 4.02
C VAL A 55 1.31 6.12 4.08
N SER A 56 2.60 6.00 3.80
CA SER A 56 3.54 7.12 3.65
C SER A 56 4.39 6.93 2.40
N ALA A 57 4.92 8.03 1.87
CA ALA A 57 5.74 8.03 0.66
C ALA A 57 6.94 8.96 0.84
N LYS A 58 8.13 8.53 0.41
CA LYS A 58 9.36 9.31 0.46
C LYS A 58 10.17 9.18 -0.83
N ASP A 59 10.80 10.28 -1.28
CA ASP A 59 11.78 10.26 -2.38
C ASP A 59 13.13 9.63 -1.93
N GLU A 60 14.11 9.52 -2.85
CA GLU A 60 15.44 8.98 -2.51
C GLU A 60 16.25 9.85 -1.54
N ASP A 61 15.92 11.14 -1.47
CA ASP A 61 16.50 12.10 -0.53
C ASP A 61 15.88 12.00 0.86
N GLY A 62 14.81 11.21 1.02
CA GLY A 62 14.04 11.06 2.25
C GLY A 62 13.06 12.19 2.53
N LYS A 63 12.72 13.01 1.52
CA LYS A 63 11.65 14.02 1.61
C LYS A 63 10.28 13.34 1.46
N ASP A 64 9.32 13.80 2.25
CA ASP A 64 7.95 13.30 2.19
C ASP A 64 7.27 13.71 0.87
N VAL A 65 6.69 12.71 0.21
CA VAL A 65 5.86 12.89 -0.99
C VAL A 65 4.39 12.81 -0.56
N PRO A 66 3.52 13.74 -0.98
CA PRO A 66 2.09 13.64 -0.70
C PRO A 66 1.52 12.32 -1.24
N VAL A 67 0.81 11.61 -0.37
CA VAL A 67 0.16 10.33 -0.67
C VAL A 67 -1.29 10.36 -0.22
N GLU A 68 -2.17 9.77 -1.01
CA GLU A 68 -3.58 9.62 -0.73
C GLU A 68 -4.03 8.20 -1.08
N VAL A 69 -4.83 7.58 -0.21
CA VAL A 69 -5.44 6.28 -0.48
C VAL A 69 -6.90 6.53 -0.83
N VAL A 70 -7.27 6.22 -2.08
CA VAL A 70 -8.65 6.34 -2.55
C VAL A 70 -9.34 4.99 -2.40
N THR A 71 -10.26 4.89 -1.46
CA THR A 71 -10.96 3.63 -1.18
C THR A 71 -12.23 3.46 -2.02
N ASP A 72 -12.36 2.28 -2.64
CA ASP A 72 -13.54 1.79 -3.35
C ASP A 72 -13.95 0.43 -2.78
N GLY A 73 -14.88 0.47 -1.81
CA GLY A 73 -15.31 -0.72 -1.08
C GLY A 73 -14.18 -1.38 -0.30
N ARG A 74 -13.74 -2.55 -0.76
CA ARG A 74 -12.66 -3.35 -0.14
C ARG A 74 -11.30 -3.10 -0.77
N PHE A 75 -11.16 -2.13 -1.66
CA PHE A 75 -9.90 -1.82 -2.33
C PHE A 75 -9.50 -0.37 -2.05
N GLY A 76 -8.22 -0.10 -1.88
CA GLY A 76 -7.64 1.24 -1.76
C GLY A 76 -6.58 1.45 -2.83
N ASP A 77 -6.79 2.36 -3.76
CA ASP A 77 -5.79 2.76 -4.75
C ASP A 77 -4.82 3.75 -4.12
N VAL A 78 -3.52 3.45 -4.14
CA VAL A 78 -2.48 4.33 -3.59
C VAL A 78 -2.08 5.33 -4.66
N LYS A 79 -2.34 6.60 -4.39
CA LYS A 79 -1.98 7.71 -5.27
C LYS A 79 -0.93 8.59 -4.62
N VAL A 80 -0.01 9.08 -5.43
CA VAL A 80 1.03 10.03 -5.00
C VAL A 80 0.96 11.28 -5.83
N THR A 81 1.48 12.38 -5.29
CA THR A 81 1.66 13.64 -6.01
C THR A 81 3.14 14.02 -5.98
N PRO A 82 3.97 13.46 -6.88
CA PRO A 82 5.39 13.77 -6.93
C PRO A 82 5.61 15.23 -7.35
N GLY A 83 6.38 15.97 -6.56
CA GLY A 83 6.78 17.33 -6.92
C GLY A 83 7.83 17.37 -8.03
N THR A 84 8.05 18.52 -8.64
CA THR A 84 9.08 18.70 -9.69
C THR A 84 10.52 18.50 -9.22
N ASP A 85 10.75 18.49 -7.90
CA ASP A 85 12.07 18.29 -7.29
C ASP A 85 12.38 16.82 -7.01
N VAL A 86 11.46 15.90 -7.33
CA VAL A 86 11.68 14.44 -7.19
C VAL A 86 12.49 13.95 -8.37
N ASP A 87 13.73 13.53 -8.13
CA ASP A 87 14.68 13.10 -9.17
C ASP A 87 14.97 11.59 -9.15
N GLY A 88 14.10 10.77 -8.58
CA GLY A 88 14.12 9.34 -8.84
C GLY A 88 13.13 8.56 -7.96
N PRO A 89 13.36 7.26 -7.70
CA PRO A 89 12.32 6.37 -7.21
C PRO A 89 11.74 6.77 -5.83
N ILE A 90 10.42 6.67 -5.73
CA ILE A 90 9.67 6.93 -4.50
C ILE A 90 9.47 5.62 -3.75
N THR A 91 9.79 5.60 -2.46
CA THR A 91 9.48 4.48 -1.58
C THR A 91 8.16 4.71 -0.88
N ILE A 92 7.20 3.82 -1.12
CA ILE A 92 5.91 3.76 -0.42
C ILE A 92 6.03 2.78 0.73
N THR A 93 5.67 3.21 1.93
CA THR A 93 5.60 2.37 3.12
C THR A 93 4.15 2.25 3.56
N ILE A 94 3.66 1.01 3.61
CA ILE A 94 2.32 0.64 4.06
C ILE A 94 2.48 -0.10 5.38
N GLU A 95 1.96 0.45 6.47
CA GLU A 95 2.00 -0.14 7.81
C GLU A 95 0.62 -0.62 8.20
N ASP A 96 0.51 -1.87 8.64
CA ASP A 96 -0.72 -2.48 9.10
C ASP A 96 -0.40 -3.75 9.91
N PRO A 97 -0.97 -3.96 11.10
CA PRO A 97 -0.67 -5.11 11.95
C PRO A 97 -1.02 -6.46 11.32
N GLU A 98 -1.92 -6.50 10.33
CA GLU A 98 -2.28 -7.71 9.59
C GLU A 98 -1.27 -8.06 8.48
N LEU A 99 -0.40 -7.11 8.09
CA LEU A 99 0.65 -7.37 7.10
C LEU A 99 1.79 -8.21 7.68
N PRO A 100 2.51 -8.97 6.83
CA PRO A 100 3.77 -9.60 7.24
C PRO A 100 4.72 -8.56 7.83
N GLU A 101 5.27 -8.83 9.02
CA GLU A 101 6.15 -7.91 9.76
C GLU A 101 5.49 -6.56 10.16
N GLY A 102 4.17 -6.43 10.01
CA GLY A 102 3.42 -5.22 10.32
C GLY A 102 3.59 -4.09 9.29
N LYS A 103 4.33 -4.33 8.20
CA LYS A 103 4.61 -3.34 7.17
C LYS A 103 5.04 -3.96 5.83
N GLN A 104 4.80 -3.24 4.75
CA GLN A 104 5.26 -3.54 3.40
C GLN A 104 5.86 -2.28 2.77
N GLU A 105 7.01 -2.41 2.13
CA GLU A 105 7.66 -1.33 1.41
C GLU A 105 7.65 -1.66 -0.10
N VAL A 106 7.27 -0.68 -0.92
CA VAL A 106 7.16 -0.82 -2.38
C VAL A 106 7.82 0.39 -3.04
N THR A 107 8.69 0.15 -4.01
CA THR A 107 9.37 1.22 -4.75
C THR A 107 8.62 1.53 -6.05
N VAL A 108 8.29 2.79 -6.25
CA VAL A 108 7.61 3.31 -7.44
C VAL A 108 8.63 4.08 -8.29
N PRO A 109 8.87 3.67 -9.55
CA PRO A 109 9.79 4.38 -10.44
C PRO A 109 9.23 5.74 -10.87
N VAL A 110 10.11 6.71 -11.10
CA VAL A 110 9.77 8.03 -11.65
C VAL A 110 10.27 8.15 -13.08
N ILE A 111 9.44 8.65 -13.99
CA ILE A 111 9.78 8.80 -15.40
C ILE A 111 10.77 9.96 -15.58
N GLY A 112 11.78 9.74 -16.43
CA GLY A 112 12.73 10.78 -16.85
C GLY A 112 14.04 10.82 -16.07
N HIS A 113 14.29 9.83 -15.20
CA HIS A 113 15.57 9.60 -14.53
C HIS A 113 16.14 8.22 -14.86
#